data_AF-A0A7W0A4I7-F1
#
_entry.id   AF-A0A7W0A4I7-F1
#
_cell.length_a   1.000
_cell.length_b   1.000
_cell.length_c   1.000
_cell.angle_alpha   90.00
_cell.angle_beta   90.00
_cell.angle_gamma   90.00
#
_symmetry.space_group_name_H-M   'P 1'
#
loop_
_entity.id
_entity.type
_entity.pdbx_description
1 polymer ?
#
loop_
_entity_poly.entity_id
_entity_poly.type
_entity_poly.pdbx_seq_one_letter_code
_entity_poly.pdbx_strand_id
1 'polypeptide(L)'
;MNCPNCGHENQVGDRFCASCGTRFRDDPDIPRQHAPEPESTPDTTRSEAREPIPERPIDPEWRMSSLPPEEPPKRRIWLWVLVGILLFCVLLVCGLGVFLTTGTGQNLMDDLATRAATVTTSGTP
;
A
#
# COMPACT_ATOMS: atom_id res chain seq x y z
N MET A 1 8.02 9.95 11.93
CA MET A 1 8.82 11.11 12.38
C MET A 1 8.38 12.35 11.63
N ASN A 2 8.21 13.48 12.33
CA ASN A 2 7.79 14.72 11.69
C ASN A 2 9.00 15.47 11.12
N CYS A 3 8.85 15.99 9.90
CA CYS A 3 9.88 16.79 9.27
C CYS A 3 10.08 18.11 10.04
N PRO A 4 11.29 18.45 10.49
CA PRO A 4 11.53 19.71 11.20
C PRO A 4 11.39 20.95 10.30
N ASN A 5 11.40 20.79 8.97
CA ASN A 5 11.29 21.91 8.03
C ASN A 5 9.83 22.22 7.66
N CYS A 6 9.00 21.20 7.40
CA CYS A 6 7.62 21.39 6.94
C CYS A 6 6.53 20.75 7.81
N GLY A 7 6.91 20.01 8.86
CA GLY A 7 5.96 19.34 9.77
C GLY A 7 5.36 18.03 9.25
N HIS A 8 5.60 17.65 7.99
CA HIS A 8 5.04 16.44 7.38
C HIS A 8 5.45 15.16 8.14
N GLU A 9 4.52 14.23 8.30
CA GLU A 9 4.77 12.94 8.95
C GLU A 9 5.39 11.95 7.95
N ASN A 10 6.60 11.49 8.23
CA ASN A 10 7.37 10.55 7.41
C ASN A 10 7.62 9.25 8.19
N GLN A 11 8.01 8.16 7.51
CA GLN A 11 8.33 6.90 8.17
C GLN A 11 9.68 6.97 8.88
N VAL A 12 9.87 6.18 9.94
CA VAL A 12 11.15 6.09 10.64
C VAL A 12 12.15 5.35 9.73
N GLY A 13 13.29 5.97 9.43
CA GLY A 13 14.30 5.43 8.51
C GLY A 13 14.32 6.07 7.12
N ASP A 14 13.34 6.94 6.80
CA ASP A 14 13.39 7.74 5.57
C ASP A 14 14.64 8.64 5.57
N ARG A 15 15.36 8.68 4.44
CA ARG A 15 16.54 9.55 4.27
C ARG A 15 16.15 11.00 3.93
N PHE A 16 14.97 11.19 3.35
CA PHE A 16 14.46 12.48 2.86
C PHE A 16 12.97 12.60 3.14
N CYS A 17 12.50 13.84 3.35
CA CYS A 17 11.08 14.10 3.48
C CYS A 17 10.35 13.97 2.13
N ALA A 18 9.28 13.19 2.09
CA ALA A 18 8.47 12.98 0.89
C ALA A 18 7.73 14.25 0.41
N SER A 19 7.51 15.22 1.31
CA SER A 19 6.78 16.46 1.00
C SER A 19 7.69 17.60 0.52
N CYS A 20 8.84 17.80 1.15
CA CYS A 20 9.71 18.96 0.88
C CYS A 20 11.14 18.60 0.47
N GLY A 21 11.50 17.30 0.42
CA GLY A 21 12.82 16.83 0.02
C GLY A 21 13.94 17.09 1.03
N THR A 22 13.64 17.60 2.23
CA THR A 22 14.65 17.85 3.27
C THR A 22 15.25 16.53 3.76
N ARG A 23 16.58 16.42 3.76
CA ARG A 23 17.31 15.25 4.30
C ARG A 23 17.14 15.15 5.81
N PHE A 24 16.86 13.94 6.31
CA PHE A 24 16.94 13.64 7.73
C PHE A 24 18.42 13.42 8.11
N ARG A 25 18.86 13.97 9.24
CA ARG A 25 20.29 14.10 9.59
C ARG A 25 20.87 12.87 10.29
N ASP A 26 20.12 11.79 10.38
CA ASP A 26 20.42 10.65 11.26
C ASP A 26 21.17 9.49 10.57
N ASP A 27 21.92 9.77 9.51
CA ASP A 27 22.92 8.82 9.01
C ASP A 27 24.24 9.06 9.76
N PRO A 28 24.67 8.16 10.68
CA PRO A 28 25.90 8.33 11.44
C PRO A 28 27.19 8.20 10.61
N ASP A 29 27.10 7.88 9.31
CA ASP A 29 28.27 7.50 8.50
C ASP A 29 28.71 8.50 7.40
N ILE A 30 28.28 9.77 7.46
CA ILE A 30 28.78 10.80 6.52
C ILE A 30 29.65 11.84 7.26
N PRO A 31 30.99 11.86 7.03
CA PRO A 31 31.84 12.93 7.48
C PRO A 31 31.31 14.28 6.99
N ARG A 32 31.11 15.20 7.93
CA ARG A 32 30.70 16.58 7.67
C ARG A 32 31.72 17.26 6.76
N GLN A 33 31.42 17.39 5.48
CA GLN A 33 32.07 18.39 4.64
C GLN A 33 31.60 19.76 5.10
N HIS A 34 32.38 20.35 6.01
CA HIS A 34 32.51 21.80 6.07
C HIS A 34 33.22 22.25 4.79
N ALA A 35 32.72 23.36 4.24
CA ALA A 35 32.94 23.89 2.91
C ALA A 35 34.43 24.08 2.53
N PRO A 36 34.80 23.95 1.25
CA PRO A 36 35.94 24.66 0.73
C PRO A 36 35.58 26.14 0.57
N GLU A 37 36.33 26.96 1.28
CA GLU A 37 36.52 28.40 1.03
C GLU A 37 36.87 28.64 -0.46
N PRO A 38 36.36 29.71 -1.09
CA PRO A 38 36.49 29.89 -2.53
C PRO A 38 37.88 30.43 -2.85
N GLU A 39 38.82 29.53 -3.14
CA GLU A 39 40.13 29.92 -3.66
C GLU A 39 40.17 29.81 -5.19
N SER A 40 40.43 30.97 -5.78
CA SER A 40 40.47 31.32 -7.19
C SER A 40 41.62 30.68 -7.97
N THR A 41 41.33 30.12 -9.16
CA THR A 41 42.16 30.31 -10.37
C THR A 41 41.32 30.07 -11.63
N PRO A 42 41.25 31.02 -12.58
CA PRO A 42 40.62 30.82 -13.87
C PRO A 42 41.66 30.22 -14.82
N ASP A 43 41.76 28.89 -14.88
CA ASP A 43 42.62 28.24 -15.88
C ASP A 43 41.80 27.89 -17.13
N THR A 44 41.57 28.94 -17.91
CA THR A 44 41.44 28.88 -19.36
C THR A 44 42.72 28.23 -19.90
N THR A 45 42.72 26.92 -20.15
CA THR A 45 43.42 26.22 -21.26
C THR A 45 43.27 24.71 -21.07
N ARG A 46 42.10 24.17 -21.45
CA ARG A 46 42.01 22.77 -21.93
C ARG A 46 40.71 22.55 -22.72
N SER A 47 40.51 23.37 -23.73
CA SER A 47 39.41 23.20 -24.69
C SER A 47 39.96 23.03 -26.10
N GLU A 48 40.98 22.19 -26.28
CA GLU A 48 41.46 21.86 -27.62
C GLU A 48 41.98 20.41 -27.69
N ALA A 49 41.10 19.48 -27.31
CA ALA A 49 41.17 18.07 -27.69
C ALA A 49 39.84 17.40 -27.32
N ARG A 50 38.73 17.91 -27.86
CA ARG A 50 37.49 17.14 -27.93
C ARG A 50 37.29 16.83 -29.40
N GLU A 51 37.58 15.59 -29.79
CA GLU A 51 37.13 15.07 -31.08
C GLU A 51 35.63 15.40 -31.26
N PRO A 52 35.20 15.77 -32.47
CA PRO A 52 33.78 15.95 -32.74
C PRO A 52 33.11 14.58 -32.56
N ILE A 53 32.34 14.46 -31.48
CA ILE A 53 31.45 13.33 -31.26
C ILE A 53 30.54 13.28 -32.50
N PRO A 54 30.48 12.17 -33.26
CA PRO A 54 29.60 12.09 -34.41
C PRO A 54 28.16 12.31 -33.91
N GLU A 55 27.50 13.30 -34.50
CA GLU A 55 26.10 13.64 -34.26
C GLU A 55 25.26 12.42 -34.68
N ARG A 56 25.02 11.50 -33.74
CA ARG A 56 24.01 10.47 -33.95
C ARG A 56 22.66 11.20 -34.04
N PRO A 57 21.83 10.90 -35.06
CA PRO A 57 20.47 11.43 -35.11
C PRO A 57 19.80 11.12 -33.78
N ILE A 58 19.41 12.16 -33.06
CA ILE A 58 18.58 12.03 -31.85
C ILE A 58 17.23 11.56 -32.38
N ASP A 59 17.03 10.25 -32.42
CA ASP A 59 15.71 9.67 -32.59
C ASP A 59 14.88 10.07 -31.35
N PRO A 60 13.79 10.83 -31.51
CA PRO A 60 13.00 11.31 -30.38
C PRO A 60 12.17 10.20 -29.71
N GLU A 61 12.42 8.93 -30.02
CA GLU A 61 11.59 7.80 -29.62
C GLU A 61 11.68 7.51 -28.10
N TRP A 62 12.80 7.86 -27.47
CA TRP A 62 12.96 7.69 -26.02
C TRP A 62 12.11 8.64 -25.15
N ARG A 63 11.48 9.67 -25.74
CA ARG A 63 10.73 10.68 -24.97
C ARG A 63 9.30 10.24 -24.60
N MET A 64 8.88 9.02 -24.94
CA MET A 64 7.52 8.54 -24.68
C MET A 64 7.47 7.08 -24.24
N SER A 65 8.43 6.64 -23.43
CA SER A 65 8.14 5.54 -22.50
C SER A 65 7.25 6.12 -21.40
N SER A 66 5.95 6.11 -21.68
CA SER A 66 4.85 6.43 -20.78
C SER A 66 5.22 6.10 -19.33
N LEU A 67 5.18 7.10 -18.45
CA LEU A 67 5.19 6.91 -17.01
C LEU A 67 4.29 5.71 -16.68
N PRO A 68 4.76 4.71 -15.92
CA PRO A 68 3.92 3.57 -15.55
C PRO A 68 2.63 4.13 -14.93
N PRO A 69 1.45 3.70 -15.41
CA PRO A 69 0.18 4.21 -14.89
C PRO A 69 0.19 4.04 -13.37
N GLU A 70 0.02 5.14 -12.63
CA GLU A 70 0.05 5.09 -11.17
C GLU A 70 -0.89 4.00 -10.69
N GLU A 71 -0.32 2.96 -10.07
CA GLU A 71 -1.08 1.82 -9.60
C GLU A 71 -2.06 2.33 -8.55
N PRO A 72 -3.38 2.22 -8.77
CA PRO A 72 -4.33 2.70 -7.78
C PRO A 72 -4.07 1.95 -6.48
N PRO A 73 -3.96 2.64 -5.33
CA PRO A 73 -3.59 2.00 -4.08
C PRO A 73 -4.61 0.88 -3.79
N LYS A 74 -4.12 -0.36 -3.80
CA LYS A 74 -4.82 -1.63 -3.57
C LYS A 74 -5.74 -1.62 -2.33
N ARG A 75 -5.54 -0.65 -1.43
CA ARG A 75 -6.34 -0.35 -0.25
C ARG A 75 -7.83 -0.08 -0.56
N ARG A 76 -8.18 0.54 -1.69
CA ARG A 76 -9.61 0.75 -2.03
C ARG A 76 -10.33 -0.57 -2.30
N ILE A 77 -9.73 -1.49 -3.05
CA ILE A 77 -10.33 -2.79 -3.32
C ILE A 77 -10.50 -3.59 -2.02
N TRP A 78 -9.49 -3.57 -1.15
CA TRP A 78 -9.56 -4.25 0.14
C TRP A 78 -10.64 -3.69 1.08
N LEU A 79 -10.87 -2.38 1.05
CA LEU A 79 -11.98 -1.76 1.80
C LEU A 79 -13.35 -2.24 1.31
N TRP A 80 -13.55 -2.37 0.00
CA TRP A 80 -14.81 -2.86 -0.55
C TRP A 80 -15.03 -4.35 -0.26
N VAL A 81 -13.96 -5.16 -0.24
CA VAL A 81 -14.02 -6.57 0.20
C VAL A 81 -14.41 -6.67 1.67
N LEU A 82 -13.80 -5.88 2.56
CA LEU A 82 -14.15 -5.87 3.98
C LEU A 82 -15.58 -5.39 4.23
N VAL A 83 -16.01 -4.33 3.56
CA VAL A 83 -17.40 -3.83 3.64
C VAL A 83 -18.37 -4.90 3.14
N GLY A 84 -18.05 -5.59 2.05
CA GLY A 84 -18.85 -6.69 1.53
C GLY A 84 -18.97 -7.87 2.50
N ILE A 85 -17.85 -8.31 3.11
CA ILE A 85 -17.84 -9.37 4.12
C ILE A 85 -18.66 -8.96 5.35
N LEU A 86 -18.48 -7.74 5.85
CA LEU A 86 -19.22 -7.23 7.00
C LEU A 86 -20.73 -7.22 6.72
N LEU A 87 -21.15 -6.71 5.56
CA LEU A 87 -22.55 -6.65 5.16
C LEU A 87 -23.15 -8.05 5.00
N PHE A 88 -22.41 -8.99 4.41
CA PHE A 88 -22.83 -10.38 4.29
C PHE A 88 -22.97 -11.06 5.67
N CYS A 89 -22.00 -10.86 6.57
CA CYS A 89 -22.09 -11.36 7.94
C CYS A 89 -23.31 -10.79 8.68
N VAL A 90 -23.59 -9.48 8.53
CA VAL A 90 -24.77 -8.85 9.13
C VAL A 90 -26.05 -9.45 8.54
N LEU A 91 -26.15 -9.62 7.22
CA LEU A 91 -27.32 -10.25 6.59
C LEU A 91 -27.51 -11.71 7.03
N LEU A 92 -26.44 -12.47 7.19
CA LEU A 92 -26.51 -13.83 7.73
C LEU A 92 -26.98 -13.83 9.19
N VAL A 93 -26.41 -12.98 10.04
CA VAL A 93 -26.78 -12.92 11.46
C VAL A 93 -28.21 -12.41 11.65
N CYS A 94 -28.61 -11.37 10.92
CA CYS A 94 -29.97 -10.86 10.95
C CYS A 94 -30.95 -11.86 10.33
N GLY A 95 -30.61 -12.47 9.20
CA GLY A 95 -31.44 -13.47 8.53
C GLY A 95 -31.62 -14.73 9.36
N LEU A 96 -30.53 -15.27 9.92
CA LEU A 96 -30.57 -16.41 10.85
C LEU A 96 -31.25 -16.03 12.17
N GLY A 97 -31.00 -14.85 12.72
CA GLY A 97 -31.65 -14.38 13.94
C GLY A 97 -33.16 -14.23 13.75
N VAL A 98 -33.60 -13.61 12.66
CA VAL A 98 -35.02 -13.54 12.29
C VAL A 98 -35.58 -14.94 12.04
N PHE A 99 -34.87 -15.81 11.33
CA PHE A 99 -35.32 -17.18 11.09
C PHE A 99 -35.46 -18.01 12.37
N LEU A 100 -34.54 -17.86 13.33
CA LEU A 100 -34.57 -18.55 14.62
C LEU A 100 -35.65 -17.98 15.56
N THR A 101 -35.97 -16.70 15.42
CA THR A 101 -37.01 -16.02 16.22
C THR A 101 -38.41 -16.09 15.58
N THR A 102 -38.50 -16.40 14.28
CA THR A 102 -39.77 -16.59 13.57
C THR A 102 -40.17 -18.06 13.67
N GLY A 103 -41.41 -18.36 14.09
CA GLY A 103 -41.86 -19.71 14.46
C GLY A 103 -41.61 -20.82 13.44
N THR A 104 -41.44 -20.49 12.15
CA THR A 104 -41.04 -21.43 11.10
C THR A 104 -39.70 -22.11 11.36
N GLY A 105 -38.71 -21.41 11.94
CA GLY A 105 -37.40 -21.99 12.25
C GLY A 105 -37.44 -22.97 13.41
N GLN A 106 -38.27 -22.69 14.43
CA GLN A 106 -38.42 -23.59 15.58
C GLN A 106 -39.13 -24.89 15.19
N ASN A 107 -40.20 -24.82 14.40
CA ASN A 107 -40.91 -26.01 13.92
C ASN A 107 -40.00 -26.98 13.14
N LEU A 108 -39.04 -26.44 12.37
CA LEU A 108 -38.07 -27.25 11.62
C LEU A 108 -37.03 -27.92 12.53
N MET A 109 -36.55 -27.19 13.55
CA MET A 109 -35.61 -27.72 14.54
C MET A 109 -36.25 -28.84 15.37
N ASP A 110 -37.53 -28.69 15.74
CA ASP A 110 -38.27 -29.69 16.50
C ASP A 110 -38.49 -30.98 15.68
N ASP A 111 -38.77 -30.87 14.38
CA ASP A 111 -38.87 -32.04 13.48
C ASP A 111 -37.51 -32.74 13.32
N LEU A 112 -36.41 -31.98 13.18
CA LEU A 112 -35.05 -32.54 13.15
C LEU A 112 -34.68 -33.24 14.47
N ALA A 113 -35.01 -32.65 15.62
CA ALA A 113 -34.78 -33.24 16.93
C ALA A 113 -35.60 -34.53 17.12
N THR A 114 -36.85 -34.52 16.65
CA THR A 114 -37.73 -35.70 16.69
C THR A 114 -37.17 -36.82 15.84
N ARG A 115 -36.70 -36.52 14.62
CA ARG A 115 -36.06 -37.52 13.74
C ARG A 115 -34.78 -38.07 14.37
N ALA A 116 -33.93 -37.23 14.96
CA ALA A 116 -32.72 -37.67 15.65
C ALA A 116 -33.03 -38.61 16.84
N ALA A 117 -34.06 -38.30 17.63
CA ALA A 117 -34.50 -39.15 18.72
C ALA A 117 -35.00 -40.52 18.22
N THR A 118 -35.83 -40.54 17.17
CA THR A 118 -36.36 -41.80 16.60
C THR A 118 -35.24 -42.71 16.06
N VAL A 119 -34.22 -42.15 15.42
CA VAL A 119 -33.06 -42.92 14.93
C VAL A 119 -32.29 -43.55 16.08
N THR A 120 -32.08 -42.78 17.16
CA THR A 120 -31.34 -43.25 18.35
C THR A 120 -32.09 -44.38 19.07
N THR A 121 -33.42 -44.29 19.21
CA THR A 121 -34.24 -45.33 19.86
C THR A 121 -34.38 -46.59 19.00
N SER A 122 -34.42 -46.46 17.68
CA SER A 122 -34.50 -47.60 16.76
C SER A 122 -33.18 -48.38 16.59
N GLY A 123 -32.07 -47.83 17.08
CA GLY A 123 -30.72 -48.39 16.95
C GLY A 123 -30.22 -49.23 18.14
N THR A 124 -31.02 -49.38 19.20
CA THR A 124 -30.68 -50.28 20.32
C THR A 124 -31.16 -51.70 20.01
N PRO A 125 -30.27 -52.70 19.84
CA PRO A 125 -30.64 -54.09 19.62
C PRO A 125 -31.31 -54.74 20.83
#